data_AF-A0A445ALA6-F1
#
_entry.id   AF-A0A445ALA6-F1
#
_cell.length_a   1.000
_cell.length_b   1.000
_cell.length_c   1.000
_cell.angle_alpha   90.00
_cell.angle_beta   90.00
_cell.angle_gamma   90.00
#
_symmetry.space_group_name_H-M   'P 1'
#
loop_
_entity.id
_entity.type
_entity.pdbx_description
1 polymer ?
#
loop_
_entity_poly.entity_id
_entity_poly.type
_entity_poly.pdbx_seq_one_letter_code
_entity_poly.pdbx_strand_id
1 'polypeptide(L)'
;MLHCDRLFSGVDNIYCVFLGSLHNLSMLNKQYGLSKGTNEAMFIFEAYRTLRDRGPYHADQVLKELEGSFGFVIYDNKDGTVFVASGSNGQIGLYWGIAVDGSVVVSEDLELIKASCAKSFAPFPTGMQI
;
A
#
# COMPACT_ATOMS: atom_id res chain seq x y z
N MET A 1 -3.85 21.87 -4.51
CA MET A 1 -4.14 20.50 -4.99
C MET A 1 -2.81 19.88 -5.35
N LEU A 2 -2.22 19.07 -4.47
CA LEU A 2 -1.15 18.18 -4.90
C LEU A 2 -1.82 17.03 -5.67
N HIS A 3 -1.47 16.87 -6.94
CA HIS A 3 -1.89 15.72 -7.73
C HIS A 3 -1.18 14.50 -7.14
N CYS A 4 -1.91 13.66 -6.42
CA CYS A 4 -1.37 12.44 -5.87
C CYS A 4 -1.60 11.35 -6.92
N ASP A 5 -0.52 10.87 -7.54
CA ASP A 5 -0.64 9.84 -8.58
C ASP A 5 -1.20 8.56 -7.96
N ARG A 6 -2.30 8.06 -8.52
CA ARG A 6 -2.93 6.80 -8.13
C ARG A 6 -2.58 5.75 -9.16
N LEU A 7 -1.91 4.69 -8.71
CA LEU A 7 -1.52 3.56 -9.54
C LEU A 7 -2.22 2.29 -9.05
N PHE A 8 -2.60 1.44 -9.99
CA PHE A 8 -3.16 0.13 -9.72
C PHE A 8 -2.34 -0.91 -10.48
N SER A 9 -2.04 -2.02 -9.82
CA SER A 9 -1.40 -3.19 -10.43
C SER A 9 -2.04 -4.46 -9.86
N GLY A 10 -2.16 -5.51 -10.68
CA GLY A 10 -2.72 -6.77 -10.23
C GLY A 10 -2.17 -7.93 -11.04
N VAL A 11 -1.59 -8.92 -10.37
CA VAL A 11 -1.01 -10.13 -10.98
C VAL A 11 -1.22 -11.31 -10.02
N ASP A 12 -1.51 -12.49 -10.57
CA ASP A 12 -1.67 -13.75 -9.81
C ASP A 12 -2.61 -13.65 -8.58
N ASN A 13 -3.76 -12.99 -8.71
CA ASN A 13 -4.75 -12.76 -7.66
C ASN A 13 -4.26 -11.93 -6.46
N ILE A 14 -3.17 -11.17 -6.64
CA ILE A 14 -2.71 -10.16 -5.70
C ILE A 14 -2.90 -8.80 -6.36
N TYR A 15 -3.52 -7.88 -5.64
CA TYR A 15 -3.90 -6.56 -6.14
C TYR A 15 -3.21 -5.49 -5.30
N CYS A 16 -2.65 -4.46 -5.94
CA CYS A 16 -1.99 -3.35 -5.29
C CYS A 16 -2.61 -2.03 -5.77
N VAL A 17 -3.03 -1.19 -4.83
CA VAL A 17 -3.33 0.23 -5.05
C VAL A 17 -2.22 1.03 -4.38
N PHE A 18 -1.59 1.92 -5.14
CA PHE A 18 -0.55 2.83 -4.66
C PHE A 18 -0.98 4.27 -4.88
N LEU A 19 -0.67 5.13 -3.91
CA LEU A 19 -0.95 6.55 -3.90
C LEU A 19 0.35 7.30 -3.61
N GLY A 20 0.62 8.34 -4.40
CA GLY A 20 1.75 9.23 -4.19
C GLY A 20 2.96 8.89 -5.05
N SER A 21 4.16 9.04 -4.49
CA SER A 21 5.41 8.80 -5.22
C SER A 21 6.55 8.37 -4.30
N LEU A 22 7.46 7.57 -4.86
CA LEU A 22 8.71 7.16 -4.21
C LEU A 22 9.88 7.93 -4.83
N HIS A 23 10.59 8.72 -4.02
CA HIS A 23 11.74 9.50 -4.45
C HIS A 23 12.96 8.63 -4.80
N ASN A 24 13.07 7.45 -4.18
CA ASN A 24 14.20 6.55 -4.34
C ASN A 24 13.88 5.29 -5.18
N LEU A 25 12.77 5.27 -5.93
CA LEU A 25 12.34 4.12 -6.75
C LEU A 25 13.44 3.58 -7.69
N SER A 26 14.18 4.47 -8.35
CA SER A 26 15.27 4.07 -9.27
C SER A 26 16.41 3.33 -8.55
N MET A 27 16.70 3.70 -7.30
CA MET A 27 17.69 3.04 -6.46
C MET A 27 17.17 1.67 -6.02
N LEU A 28 15.93 1.61 -5.53
CA LEU A 28 15.27 0.38 -5.11
C LEU A 28 15.19 -0.63 -6.26
N ASN A 29 14.76 -0.22 -7.45
CA ASN A 29 14.72 -1.08 -8.63
C ASN A 29 16.08 -1.72 -8.94
N LYS A 30 17.18 -0.97 -8.81
CA LYS A 30 18.54 -1.52 -8.99
C LYS A 30 18.91 -2.50 -7.88
N GLN A 31 18.63 -2.16 -6.63
CA GLN A 31 18.95 -2.98 -5.46
C GLN A 31 18.24 -4.34 -5.49
N TYR A 32 16.97 -4.34 -5.88
CA TYR A 32 16.15 -5.55 -6.00
C TYR A 32 16.28 -6.25 -7.37
N GLY A 33 17.13 -5.75 -8.27
CA GLY A 33 17.37 -6.36 -9.58
C GLY A 33 16.17 -6.30 -10.54
N LEU A 34 15.28 -5.32 -10.37
CA LEU A 34 14.09 -5.13 -11.19
C LEU A 34 14.43 -4.40 -12.50
N SER A 35 13.70 -4.73 -13.57
CA SER A 35 13.91 -4.15 -14.90
C SER A 35 13.67 -2.63 -14.94
N LYS A 36 14.28 -1.94 -15.91
CA LYS A 36 13.97 -0.53 -16.19
C LYS A 36 12.51 -0.38 -16.66
N GLY A 37 11.73 0.45 -15.97
CA GLY A 37 10.33 0.75 -16.33
C GLY A 37 9.28 0.36 -15.28
N THR A 38 9.70 -0.21 -14.15
CA THR A 38 8.82 -0.53 -13.02
C THR A 38 8.30 0.75 -12.36
N ASN A 39 6.97 0.91 -12.30
CA ASN A 39 6.31 1.97 -11.51
C ASN A 39 6.20 1.56 -10.03
N GLU A 40 5.79 2.49 -9.17
CA GLU A 40 5.74 2.31 -7.72
C GLU A 40 4.83 1.13 -7.31
N ALA A 41 3.64 1.02 -7.92
CA ALA A 41 2.72 -0.09 -7.64
C ALA A 41 3.34 -1.46 -7.97
N MET A 42 4.06 -1.56 -9.09
CA MET A 42 4.74 -2.79 -9.47
C MET A 42 5.93 -3.10 -8.56
N PHE A 43 6.67 -2.08 -8.11
CA PHE A 43 7.73 -2.26 -7.12
C PHE A 43 7.19 -2.83 -5.81
N ILE A 44 6.12 -2.22 -5.28
CA ILE A 44 5.47 -2.66 -4.03
C ILE A 44 4.93 -4.08 -4.16
N PHE A 45 4.32 -4.42 -5.29
CA PHE A 45 3.87 -5.78 -5.60
C PHE A 45 5.03 -6.79 -5.54
N GLU A 46 6.14 -6.51 -6.22
CA GLU A 46 7.31 -7.40 -6.28
C GLU A 46 7.99 -7.56 -4.91
N ALA A 47 8.05 -6.46 -4.15
CA ALA A 47 8.52 -6.48 -2.77
C ALA A 47 7.65 -7.42 -1.90
N TYR A 48 6.33 -7.26 -1.93
CA TYR A 48 5.40 -8.11 -1.19
C TYR A 48 5.51 -9.59 -1.58
N ARG A 49 5.55 -9.89 -2.88
CA ARG A 49 5.70 -11.27 -3.36
C ARG A 49 7.01 -11.88 -2.85
N THR A 50 8.10 -11.12 -2.89
CA THR A 50 9.40 -11.56 -2.37
C THR A 50 9.34 -11.84 -0.87
N LEU A 51 8.68 -10.98 -0.11
CA LEU A 51 8.48 -11.14 1.34
C LEU A 51 7.67 -12.39 1.68
N ARG A 52 6.57 -12.64 0.94
CA ARG A 52 5.73 -13.83 1.11
C ARG A 52 6.45 -15.12 0.73
N ASP A 53 7.07 -15.16 -0.44
CA ASP A 53 7.56 -16.41 -1.05
C ASP A 53 8.96 -16.83 -0.56
N ARG A 54 9.77 -15.92 0.01
CA ARG A 54 11.20 -16.17 0.30
C ARG A 54 11.66 -15.97 1.75
N GLY A 55 10.81 -16.16 2.77
CA GLY A 55 11.17 -15.93 4.18
C GLY A 55 12.61 -16.35 4.55
N PRO A 56 13.45 -15.41 5.05
CA PRO A 56 13.29 -14.80 6.38
C PRO A 56 13.38 -13.25 6.43
N TYR A 57 12.98 -12.54 5.37
CA TYR A 57 12.97 -11.07 5.36
C TYR A 57 11.67 -10.51 5.96
N HIS A 58 11.79 -9.64 6.97
CA HIS A 58 10.64 -8.97 7.58
C HIS A 58 10.08 -7.90 6.63
N ALA A 59 8.75 -7.86 6.46
CA ALA A 59 8.06 -6.87 5.62
C ALA A 59 8.42 -5.41 6.00
N ASP A 60 8.72 -5.21 7.29
CA ASP A 60 9.26 -3.97 7.85
C ASP A 60 10.52 -3.46 7.15
N GLN A 61 11.36 -4.34 6.62
CA GLN A 61 12.67 -3.94 6.09
C GLN A 61 12.55 -3.20 4.77
N VAL A 62 11.71 -3.70 3.84
CA VAL A 62 11.47 -3.00 2.57
C VAL A 62 10.76 -1.67 2.84
N LEU A 63 9.81 -1.64 3.78
CA LEU A 63 9.09 -0.44 4.14
C LEU A 63 9.98 0.67 4.72
N LYS A 64 11.00 0.30 5.50
CA LYS A 64 12.00 1.25 6.03
C LYS A 64 12.88 1.86 4.94
N GLU A 65 13.02 1.18 3.81
CA GLU A 65 13.79 1.65 2.67
C GLU A 65 12.97 2.55 1.74
N LEU A 66 11.65 2.66 1.92
CA LEU A 66 10.80 3.52 1.08
C LEU A 66 10.95 4.99 1.48
N GLU A 67 11.37 5.82 0.53
CA GLU A 67 11.44 7.26 0.72
C GLU A 67 10.45 7.96 -0.21
N GLY A 68 9.56 8.78 0.34
CA GLY A 68 8.60 9.53 -0.45
C GLY A 68 7.36 9.91 0.33
N SER A 69 6.37 10.39 -0.40
CA SER A 69 5.02 10.64 0.10
C SER A 69 4.12 9.60 -0.51
N PHE A 70 3.79 8.57 0.26
CA PHE A 70 3.13 7.39 -0.28
C PHE A 70 2.13 6.75 0.68
N GLY A 71 1.23 5.97 0.10
CA GLY A 71 0.33 5.06 0.80
C GLY A 71 -0.05 3.93 -0.16
N PHE A 72 -0.18 2.71 0.34
CA PHE A 72 -0.58 1.59 -0.51
C PHE A 72 -1.37 0.54 0.24
N VAL A 73 -2.16 -0.21 -0.53
CA VAL A 73 -2.94 -1.37 -0.09
C VAL A 73 -2.60 -2.52 -1.01
N ILE A 74 -2.25 -3.67 -0.44
CA ILE A 74 -2.12 -4.95 -1.12
C ILE A 74 -3.23 -5.86 -0.61
N TYR A 75 -4.01 -6.41 -1.52
CA TYR A 75 -4.95 -7.50 -1.23
C TYR A 75 -4.46 -8.76 -1.90
N ASP A 76 -4.03 -9.73 -1.10
CA ASP A 76 -3.69 -11.07 -1.56
C ASP A 76 -4.91 -11.98 -1.40
N ASN A 77 -5.61 -12.23 -2.51
CA ASN A 77 -6.80 -13.08 -2.51
C ASN A 77 -6.47 -14.57 -2.38
N LYS A 78 -5.20 -14.99 -2.53
CA LYS A 78 -4.82 -16.39 -2.32
C LYS A 78 -4.84 -16.73 -0.84
N ASP A 79 -4.27 -15.85 -0.02
CA ASP A 79 -4.15 -16.05 1.42
C ASP A 79 -5.24 -15.31 2.21
N GLY A 80 -6.06 -14.48 1.53
CA GLY A 80 -7.10 -13.67 2.17
C GLY A 80 -6.52 -12.55 3.04
N THR A 81 -5.30 -12.10 2.75
CA THR A 81 -4.59 -11.11 3.56
C THR A 81 -4.63 -9.74 2.91
N VAL A 82 -4.79 -8.70 3.74
CA VAL A 82 -4.67 -7.31 3.35
C VAL A 82 -3.43 -6.74 4.04
N PHE A 83 -2.55 -6.11 3.28
CA PHE A 83 -1.38 -5.42 3.79
C PHE A 83 -1.44 -3.95 3.42
N VAL A 84 -1.32 -3.07 4.40
CA VAL A 84 -1.46 -1.62 4.19
C VAL A 84 -0.30 -0.90 4.86
N ALA A 85 0.26 0.09 4.17
CA ALA A 85 1.29 0.95 4.74
C ALA A 85 1.18 2.37 4.20
N SER A 86 1.61 3.34 5.00
CA SER A 86 1.73 4.74 4.61
C SER A 86 3.08 5.32 5.04
N GLY A 87 3.55 6.29 4.27
CA GLY A 87 4.77 7.04 4.58
C GLY A 87 4.65 7.77 5.92
N SER A 88 5.77 7.82 6.65
CA SER A 88 5.84 8.45 7.98
C SER A 88 5.64 9.97 7.96
N ASN A 89 5.67 10.60 6.79
CA ASN A 89 5.48 12.04 6.62
C ASN A 89 4.02 12.50 6.80
N GLY A 90 3.06 11.56 6.92
CA GLY A 90 1.65 11.84 7.18
C GLY A 90 0.95 12.64 6.07
N GLN A 91 1.55 12.74 4.89
CA GLN A 91 1.00 13.55 3.79
C GLN A 91 -0.15 12.86 3.06
N ILE A 92 -0.22 11.53 3.10
CA ILE A 92 -1.34 10.75 2.59
C ILE A 92 -2.17 10.27 3.78
N GLY A 93 -3.27 10.95 4.03
CA GLY A 93 -4.23 10.57 5.06
C GLY A 93 -5.12 9.45 4.56
N LEU A 94 -4.83 8.21 4.96
CA LEU A 94 -5.70 7.07 4.70
C LEU A 94 -6.64 6.83 5.87
N TYR A 95 -7.85 6.41 5.57
CA TYR A 95 -8.85 5.93 6.50
C TYR A 95 -9.24 4.51 6.10
N TRP A 96 -9.54 3.70 7.10
CA TRP A 96 -10.05 2.36 6.88
C TRP A 96 -11.31 2.12 7.72
N GLY A 97 -12.15 1.20 7.26
CA GLY A 97 -13.35 0.81 8.00
C GLY A 97 -13.89 -0.53 7.53
N ILE A 98 -14.88 -1.04 8.25
CA ILE A 98 -15.60 -2.26 7.93
C ILE A 98 -17.02 -1.90 7.53
N ALA A 99 -17.40 -2.25 6.30
CA ALA A 99 -18.74 -2.06 5.78
C ALA A 99 -19.73 -3.06 6.41
N VAL A 100 -21.02 -2.82 6.21
CA VAL A 100 -22.11 -3.64 6.80
C VAL A 100 -22.07 -5.10 6.34
N ASP A 101 -21.55 -5.36 5.15
CA ASP A 101 -21.38 -6.70 4.58
C ASP A 101 -20.10 -7.41 5.06
N GLY A 102 -19.28 -6.75 5.90
CA GLY A 102 -18.01 -7.26 6.38
C GLY A 102 -16.81 -6.93 5.49
N SER A 103 -17.00 -6.22 4.38
CA SER A 103 -15.92 -5.80 3.49
C SER A 103 -15.02 -4.75 4.15
N VAL A 104 -13.71 -4.83 3.93
CA VAL A 104 -12.75 -3.79 4.33
C VAL A 104 -12.77 -2.67 3.28
N VAL A 105 -12.94 -1.43 3.72
CA VAL A 105 -12.90 -0.23 2.87
C VAL A 105 -11.70 0.61 3.27
N VAL A 106 -10.88 1.01 2.30
CA VAL A 106 -9.74 1.94 2.49
C VAL A 106 -9.89 3.11 1.54
N SER A 107 -9.75 4.34 2.02
CA SER A 107 -9.90 5.56 1.22
C SER A 107 -9.15 6.75 1.83
N GLU A 108 -8.73 7.69 0.99
CA GLU A 108 -8.28 9.02 1.42
C GLU A 108 -9.44 9.99 1.70
N ASP A 109 -10.65 9.64 1.26
CA ASP A 109 -11.87 10.41 1.47
C ASP A 109 -12.63 9.91 2.71
N LEU A 110 -12.60 10.72 3.77
CA LEU A 110 -13.29 10.45 5.03
C LEU A 110 -14.81 10.38 4.88
N GLU A 111 -15.40 11.19 4.01
CA GLU A 111 -16.86 11.21 3.83
C GLU A 111 -17.33 9.93 3.13
N LEU A 112 -16.55 9.42 2.17
CA LEU A 112 -16.80 8.11 1.55
C LEU A 112 -16.76 6.98 2.60
N ILE A 113 -15.80 7.02 3.53
CA ILE A 113 -15.65 6.02 4.59
C ILE A 113 -16.82 6.09 5.57
N LYS A 114 -17.24 7.29 6.00
CA LYS A 114 -18.41 7.46 6.87
C LYS A 114 -19.69 6.95 6.21
N ALA A 115 -19.87 7.23 4.91
CA ALA A 115 -21.03 6.76 4.17
C ALA A 115 -21.06 5.22 4.04
N SER A 116 -19.89 4.59 3.89
CA SER A 116 -19.78 3.14 3.65
C SER A 116 -19.71 2.30 4.93
N CYS A 117 -19.07 2.82 5.99
CA CYS A 117 -18.73 2.06 7.21
C CYS A 117 -19.47 2.55 8.46
N ALA A 118 -20.33 3.58 8.33
CA ALA A 118 -21.04 4.21 9.43
C ALA A 118 -20.11 4.64 10.59
N LYS A 119 -20.13 3.92 11.71
CA LYS A 119 -19.29 4.21 12.90
C LYS A 119 -18.05 3.29 13.03
N SER A 120 -17.87 2.33 12.12
CA SER A 120 -16.80 1.33 12.18
C SER A 120 -15.65 1.74 11.26
N PHE A 121 -14.95 2.83 11.62
CA PHE A 121 -13.80 3.34 10.87
C PHE A 121 -12.77 4.00 11.78
N ALA A 122 -11.53 4.07 11.31
CA ALA A 122 -10.44 4.76 11.97
C ALA A 122 -9.47 5.38 10.95
N PRO A 123 -8.74 6.45 11.32
CA PRO A 123 -7.58 6.86 10.54
C PRO A 123 -6.55 5.73 10.53
N PHE A 124 -5.87 5.57 9.39
CA PHE A 124 -4.79 4.62 9.27
C PHE A 124 -3.58 5.12 10.07
N PRO A 125 -3.00 4.30 10.96
CA PRO A 125 -1.88 4.73 11.80
C PRO A 125 -0.64 5.05 10.94
N THR A 126 -0.08 6.24 11.13
CA THR A 126 1.11 6.69 10.41
C THR A 126 2.29 5.77 10.67
N GLY A 127 2.90 5.22 9.61
CA GLY A 127 4.08 4.37 9.71
C GLY A 127 3.85 2.97 10.30
N MET A 128 2.60 2.55 10.51
CA MET A 128 2.28 1.19 10.95
C MET A 128 1.76 0.31 9.80
N GLN A 129 1.92 -0.99 9.98
CA GLN A 129 1.44 -2.06 9.11
C GLN A 129 0.24 -2.74 9.75
N ILE A 130 -0.67 -3.29 8.94
CA ILE A 130 -1.66 -4.30 9.34
C ILE A 130 -1.41 -5.53 8.49
#